data_AF-A0A161JZJ2-F1
#
_entry.id   AF-A0A161JZJ2-F1
#
_cell.length_a   1.000
_cell.length_b   1.000
_cell.length_c   1.000
_cell.angle_alpha   90.00
_cell.angle_beta   90.00
_cell.angle_gamma   90.00
#
_symmetry.space_group_name_H-M   'P 1'
#
loop_
_entity.id
_entity.type
_entity.pdbx_description
1 polymer ?
#
loop_
_entity_poly.entity_id
_entity_poly.type
_entity_poly.pdbx_seq_one_letter_code
_entity_poly.pdbx_strand_id
1 'polypeptide(L)'
;MAAVTDFAAVIIVGLALAVLAVSWIWRASARASIIESLERAMVSNQARQDAQQSEIDDLRNQIAELREGRIADHALLEEWIAYARRLAALFREATGQEPPPEPAARARVVSPGDLGRLARTIENRFSLDEMTNLAFELGMDGSVTGDTQATRAVSLVNVAKRRGLLVRLIELCRAERPNGGF
;
A
#
# COMPACT_ATOMS: atom_id res chain seq x y z
N MET A 1 64.93 -13.01 -54.18
CA MET A 1 64.02 -13.54 -53.15
C MET A 1 63.83 -12.61 -51.95
N ALA A 2 64.76 -11.71 -51.61
CA ALA A 2 64.61 -10.77 -50.48
C ALA A 2 63.56 -9.66 -50.66
N ALA A 3 63.31 -9.18 -51.89
CA ALA A 3 62.32 -8.11 -52.10
C ALA A 3 60.87 -8.57 -51.87
N VAL A 4 60.55 -9.84 -52.18
CA VAL A 4 59.17 -10.37 -52.05
C VAL A 4 58.78 -10.55 -50.57
N THR A 5 59.74 -10.84 -49.70
CA THR A 5 59.51 -10.98 -48.24
C THR A 5 59.24 -9.63 -47.57
N ASP A 6 59.87 -8.56 -48.02
CA ASP A 6 59.62 -7.20 -47.49
C ASP A 6 58.22 -6.68 -47.88
N PHE A 7 57.78 -6.90 -49.12
CA PHE A 7 56.42 -6.52 -49.54
C PHE A 7 55.34 -7.27 -48.76
N ALA A 8 55.54 -8.58 -48.50
CA ALA A 8 54.61 -9.36 -47.68
C ALA A 8 54.54 -8.85 -46.24
N ALA A 9 55.67 -8.47 -45.64
CA ALA A 9 55.72 -7.93 -44.29
C ALA A 9 54.96 -6.59 -44.16
N VAL A 10 55.09 -5.69 -45.14
CA VAL A 10 54.39 -4.40 -45.15
C VAL A 10 52.87 -4.59 -45.24
N ILE A 11 52.40 -5.54 -46.05
CA ILE A 11 50.96 -5.84 -46.19
C ILE A 11 50.40 -6.41 -44.88
N ILE A 12 51.14 -7.30 -44.21
CA ILE A 12 50.72 -7.89 -42.93
C ILE A 12 50.63 -6.81 -41.84
N VAL A 13 51.63 -5.93 -41.76
CA VAL A 13 51.62 -4.81 -40.79
C VAL A 13 50.48 -3.83 -41.09
N GLY A 14 50.22 -3.52 -42.36
CA GLY A 14 49.10 -2.68 -42.77
C GLY A 14 47.74 -3.27 -42.39
N LEU A 15 47.54 -4.57 -42.63
CA LEU A 15 46.33 -5.29 -42.22
C LEU A 15 46.18 -5.34 -40.70
N ALA A 16 47.27 -5.57 -39.96
CA ALA A 16 47.24 -5.58 -38.49
C ALA A 16 46.84 -4.21 -37.93
N LEU A 17 47.39 -3.12 -38.48
CA LEU A 17 47.01 -1.76 -38.11
C LEU A 17 45.56 -1.45 -38.45
N ALA A 18 45.07 -1.90 -39.61
CA ALA A 18 43.67 -1.72 -39.99
C ALA A 18 42.71 -2.45 -39.03
N VAL A 19 43.02 -3.69 -38.65
CA VAL A 19 42.22 -4.47 -37.69
C VAL A 19 42.23 -3.81 -36.31
N LEU A 20 43.40 -3.32 -35.86
CA LEU A 20 43.50 -2.60 -34.60
C LEU A 20 42.70 -1.28 -34.61
N ALA A 21 42.74 -0.53 -35.71
CA ALA A 21 41.97 0.70 -35.87
C ALA A 21 40.45 0.43 -35.84
N VAL A 22 39.99 -0.59 -36.57
CA VAL A 22 38.56 -1.00 -36.58
C VAL A 22 38.12 -1.45 -35.19
N SER A 23 38.92 -2.27 -34.51
CA SER A 23 38.66 -2.72 -33.13
C SER A 23 38.57 -1.55 -32.15
N TRP A 24 39.44 -0.56 -32.29
CA TRP A 24 39.45 0.64 -31.44
C TRP A 24 38.21 1.51 -31.68
N ILE A 25 37.81 1.71 -32.94
CA ILE A 25 36.59 2.41 -33.32
C ILE A 25 35.36 1.70 -32.75
N TRP A 26 35.27 0.38 -32.90
CA TRP A 26 34.16 -0.42 -32.37
C TRP A 26 34.06 -0.36 -30.85
N ARG A 27 35.21 -0.38 -30.16
CA ARG A 27 35.26 -0.25 -28.69
C ARG A 27 34.88 1.15 -28.24
N ALA A 28 35.26 2.20 -28.96
CA ALA A 28 34.89 3.57 -28.67
C ALA A 28 33.39 3.81 -28.90
N SER A 29 32.83 3.30 -30.01
CA SER A 29 31.40 3.42 -30.31
C SER A 29 30.53 2.64 -29.32
N ALA A 30 30.95 1.42 -28.95
CA ALA A 30 30.25 0.63 -27.94
C ALA A 30 30.22 1.35 -26.58
N ARG A 31 31.33 1.95 -26.15
CA ARG A 31 31.38 2.76 -24.92
C ARG A 31 30.45 3.97 -24.97
N ALA A 32 30.40 4.69 -26.10
CA ALA A 32 29.49 5.82 -26.27
C ALA A 32 28.02 5.40 -26.15
N SER A 33 27.63 4.30 -26.80
CA SER A 33 26.24 3.80 -26.74
C SER A 33 25.82 3.31 -25.35
N ILE A 34 26.77 2.78 -24.55
CA ILE A 34 26.52 2.36 -23.17
C ILE A 34 26.34 3.58 -22.28
N ILE A 35 27.16 4.62 -22.43
CA ILE A 35 27.04 5.85 -21.63
C ILE A 35 25.70 6.52 -21.92
N GLU A 36 25.30 6.62 -23.18
CA GLU A 36 24.03 7.23 -23.57
C GLU A 36 22.81 6.44 -23.04
N SER A 37 22.88 5.11 -23.03
CA SER A 37 21.81 4.28 -22.45
C SER A 37 21.76 4.39 -20.93
N LEU A 38 22.90 4.52 -20.26
CA LEU A 38 23.00 4.72 -18.81
C LEU A 38 22.47 6.10 -18.41
N GLU A 39 22.79 7.16 -19.16
CA GLU A 39 22.24 8.50 -18.98
C GLU A 39 20.72 8.52 -19.16
N ARG A 40 20.21 7.90 -20.24
CA ARG A 40 18.76 7.77 -20.45
C ARG A 40 18.09 6.99 -19.31
N ALA A 41 18.70 5.90 -18.86
CA ALA A 41 18.19 5.11 -17.74
C ALA A 41 18.21 5.91 -16.43
N MET A 42 19.27 6.66 -16.14
CA MET A 42 19.36 7.52 -14.96
C MET A 42 18.29 8.62 -14.98
N VAL A 43 18.12 9.33 -16.10
CA VAL A 43 17.08 10.35 -16.24
C VAL A 43 15.69 9.76 -16.03
N SER A 44 15.41 8.59 -16.63
CA SER A 44 14.11 7.93 -16.46
C SER A 44 13.85 7.46 -15.03
N ASN A 45 14.89 6.97 -14.34
CA ASN A 45 14.79 6.56 -12.94
C ASN A 45 14.64 7.76 -12.01
N GLN A 46 15.37 8.84 -12.28
CA GLN A 46 15.28 10.08 -11.52
C GLN A 46 13.88 10.69 -11.66
N ALA A 47 13.33 10.76 -12.87
CA ALA A 47 11.97 11.21 -13.09
C ALA A 47 10.92 10.35 -12.36
N ARG A 48 11.14 9.03 -12.28
CA ARG A 48 10.28 8.12 -11.49
C ARG A 48 10.40 8.37 -9.99
N GLN A 49 11.60 8.61 -9.49
CA GLN A 49 11.83 8.93 -8.08
C GLN A 49 11.19 10.27 -7.71
N ASP A 50 11.34 11.29 -8.57
CA ASP A 50 10.72 12.60 -8.36
C ASP A 50 9.19 12.49 -8.36
N ALA A 51 8.60 11.68 -9.26
CA ALA A 51 7.17 11.42 -9.27
C ALA A 51 6.70 10.73 -7.98
N GLN A 52 7.40 9.68 -7.54
CA GLN A 52 7.09 9.00 -6.27
C GLN A 52 7.22 9.93 -5.08
N GLN A 53 8.22 10.81 -5.07
CA GLN A 53 8.41 11.77 -3.99
C GLN A 53 7.27 12.80 -3.96
N SER A 54 6.83 13.27 -5.13
CA SER A 54 5.68 14.17 -5.24
C SER A 54 4.39 13.54 -4.73
N GLU A 55 4.17 12.25 -5.01
CA GLU A 55 3.01 11.50 -4.53
C GLU A 55 3.05 11.31 -3.01
N ILE A 56 4.22 11.01 -2.44
CA ILE A 56 4.41 10.92 -0.99
C ILE A 56 4.08 12.26 -0.32
N ASP A 57 4.52 13.36 -0.89
CA ASP A 57 4.29 14.69 -0.33
C ASP A 57 2.81 15.11 -0.45
N ASP A 58 2.13 14.75 -1.54
CA ASP A 58 0.68 14.95 -1.68
C ASP A 58 -0.10 14.13 -0.64
N LEU A 59 0.21 12.85 -0.49
CA LEU A 59 -0.41 11.98 0.52
C LEU A 59 -0.18 12.50 1.95
N ARG A 60 1.01 13.05 2.24
CA ARG A 60 1.30 13.67 3.54
C ARG A 60 0.41 14.89 3.78
N ASN A 61 0.19 15.72 2.76
CA ASN A 61 -0.69 16.88 2.86
C ASN A 61 -2.15 16.45 3.09
N GLN A 62 -2.65 15.45 2.36
CA GLN A 62 -3.98 14.90 2.56
C GLN A 62 -4.15 14.34 3.99
N ILE A 63 -3.15 13.63 4.52
CA ILE A 63 -3.18 13.12 5.90
C ILE A 63 -3.22 14.27 6.92
N ALA A 64 -2.45 15.33 6.69
CA ALA A 64 -2.44 16.50 7.56
C ALA A 64 -3.83 17.17 7.58
N GLU A 65 -4.42 17.41 6.41
CA GLU A 65 -5.75 18.00 6.27
C GLU A 65 -6.84 17.15 6.94
N LEU A 66 -6.85 15.84 6.69
CA LEU A 66 -7.79 14.92 7.34
C LEU A 66 -7.62 14.90 8.87
N ARG A 67 -6.38 15.05 9.35
CA ARG A 67 -6.11 15.09 10.79
C ARG A 67 -6.61 16.38 11.41
N GLU A 68 -6.40 17.52 10.74
CA GLU A 68 -6.92 18.82 11.17
C GLU A 68 -8.45 18.84 11.19
N GLY A 69 -9.10 18.33 10.14
CA GLY A 69 -10.55 18.19 10.08
C GLY A 69 -11.09 17.35 11.24
N ARG A 70 -10.46 16.20 11.53
CA ARG A 70 -10.84 15.39 12.70
C ARG A 70 -10.67 16.14 14.01
N ILE A 71 -9.61 16.91 14.21
CA ILE A 71 -9.41 17.68 15.45
C ILE A 71 -10.52 18.72 15.62
N ALA A 72 -10.86 19.43 14.53
CA ALA A 72 -11.95 20.41 14.55
C ALA A 72 -13.31 19.75 14.86
N ASP A 73 -13.60 18.60 14.25
CA ASP A 73 -14.82 17.83 14.52
C ASP A 73 -14.90 17.36 15.99
N HIS A 74 -13.79 16.89 16.56
CA HIS A 74 -13.76 16.47 17.96
C HIS A 74 -13.98 17.66 18.90
N ALA A 75 -13.38 18.82 18.61
CA ALA A 75 -13.61 20.04 19.39
C ALA A 75 -15.08 20.47 19.35
N LEU A 76 -15.70 20.45 18.18
CA LEU A 76 -17.12 20.77 18.02
C LEU A 76 -18.00 19.78 18.80
N LEU A 77 -17.70 18.48 18.76
CA LEU A 77 -18.40 17.46 19.54
C LEU A 77 -18.25 17.70 21.05
N GLU A 78 -17.06 18.06 21.53
CA GLU A 78 -16.82 18.38 22.93
C GLU A 78 -17.65 19.58 23.39
N GLU A 79 -17.76 20.62 22.56
CA GLU A 79 -18.60 21.78 22.83
C GLU A 79 -20.09 21.41 22.89
N TRP A 80 -20.56 20.59 21.95
CA TRP A 80 -21.94 20.10 21.94
C TRP A 80 -22.26 19.23 23.16
N ILE A 81 -21.35 18.35 23.57
CA ILE A 81 -21.49 17.53 24.78
C ILE A 81 -21.55 18.44 26.01
N ALA A 82 -20.68 19.44 26.11
CA ALA A 82 -20.68 20.38 27.22
C ALA A 82 -21.98 21.20 27.28
N TYR A 83 -22.49 21.64 26.12
CA TYR A 83 -23.78 22.32 26.00
C TYR A 83 -24.94 21.41 26.45
N ALA A 84 -24.99 20.17 25.96
CA ALA A 84 -26.01 19.20 26.32
C ALA A 84 -26.02 18.92 27.83
N ARG A 85 -24.84 18.79 28.47
CA ARG A 85 -24.72 18.60 29.92
C ARG A 85 -25.23 19.80 30.71
N ARG A 86 -24.92 21.03 30.29
CA ARG A 86 -25.45 22.25 30.93
C ARG A 86 -26.95 22.33 30.80
N LEU A 87 -27.49 22.05 29.62
CA LEU A 87 -28.93 22.03 29.37
C LEU A 87 -29.62 20.97 30.24
N ALA A 88 -29.03 19.78 30.35
CA ALA A 88 -29.53 18.69 31.17
C ALA A 88 -29.54 19.04 32.68
N ALA A 89 -28.54 19.79 33.16
CA ALA A 89 -28.52 20.31 34.53
C ALA A 89 -29.66 21.31 34.78
N LEU A 90 -29.89 22.25 33.87
CA LEU A 90 -30.99 23.21 33.97
C LEU A 90 -32.36 22.52 33.94
N PHE A 91 -32.54 21.51 33.07
CA PHE A 91 -33.77 20.71 33.04
C PHE A 91 -34.00 19.96 34.34
N ARG A 92 -32.94 19.36 34.91
CA ARG A 92 -33.00 18.65 36.20
C ARG A 92 -33.41 19.60 37.32
N GLU A 93 -32.84 20.79 37.39
CA GLU A 93 -33.21 21.82 38.38
C GLU A 93 -34.67 22.28 38.24
N ALA A 94 -35.16 22.40 37.01
CA ALA A 94 -36.51 22.89 36.73
C ALA A 94 -37.62 21.84 36.92
N THR A 95 -37.33 20.54 36.68
CA THR A 95 -38.35 19.48 36.64
C THR A 95 -38.15 18.36 37.66
N GLY A 96 -36.99 18.29 38.32
CA GLY A 96 -36.64 17.21 39.25
C GLY A 96 -36.48 15.83 38.60
N GLN A 97 -36.68 15.72 37.29
CA GLN A 97 -36.43 14.51 36.52
C GLN A 97 -34.95 14.42 36.17
N GLU A 98 -34.36 13.25 36.41
CA GLU A 98 -33.02 12.96 35.94
C GLU A 98 -33.07 12.80 34.40
N PRO A 99 -32.26 13.57 33.64
CA PRO A 99 -32.19 13.43 32.19
C PRO A 99 -31.87 11.97 31.83
N PRO A 100 -32.51 11.41 30.78
CA PRO A 100 -32.24 10.05 30.35
C PRO A 100 -30.73 9.83 30.21
N PRO A 101 -30.17 8.72 30.73
CA PRO A 101 -28.73 8.48 30.65
C PRO A 101 -28.30 8.58 29.19
N GLU A 102 -27.25 9.35 28.91
CA GLU A 102 -26.64 9.42 27.59
C GLU A 102 -26.57 7.99 27.04
N PRO A 103 -27.14 7.69 25.86
CA PRO A 103 -27.02 6.37 25.28
C PRO A 103 -25.52 6.13 25.21
N ALA A 104 -25.03 5.21 26.06
CA ALA A 104 -23.63 4.87 26.11
C ALA A 104 -23.34 4.26 24.74
N ALA A 105 -22.91 5.10 23.80
CA ALA A 105 -22.23 4.69 22.60
C ALA A 105 -20.95 4.07 23.13
N ARG A 106 -21.05 2.81 23.56
CA ARG A 106 -19.91 1.96 23.84
C ARG A 106 -19.21 1.93 22.50
N ALA A 107 -18.18 2.77 22.34
CA ALA A 107 -17.19 2.58 21.31
C ALA A 107 -16.75 1.14 21.51
N ARG A 108 -17.26 0.23 20.67
CA ARG A 108 -17.03 -1.18 20.84
C ARG A 108 -15.59 -1.39 20.43
N VAL A 109 -14.69 -1.29 21.41
CA VAL A 109 -13.29 -1.62 21.24
C VAL A 109 -13.27 -3.07 20.79
N VAL A 110 -12.97 -3.30 19.50
CA VAL A 110 -12.93 -4.64 18.92
C VAL A 110 -11.83 -5.41 19.67
N SER A 111 -12.25 -6.32 20.54
CA SER A 111 -11.33 -7.12 21.33
C SER A 111 -10.60 -8.11 20.44
N PRO A 112 -9.37 -8.55 20.77
CA PRO A 112 -8.73 -9.69 20.12
C PRO A 112 -9.64 -10.94 20.03
N GLY A 113 -10.54 -11.12 21.01
CA GLY A 113 -11.54 -12.20 21.00
C GLY A 113 -12.60 -12.05 19.89
N ASP A 114 -12.97 -10.81 19.54
CA ASP A 114 -13.92 -10.53 18.45
C ASP A 114 -13.30 -10.86 17.09
N LEU A 115 -12.00 -10.59 16.92
CA LEU A 115 -11.25 -10.92 15.70
C LEU A 115 -11.10 -12.42 15.52
N GLY A 116 -10.81 -13.16 16.60
CA GLY A 116 -10.74 -14.62 16.57
C GLY A 116 -12.09 -15.28 16.32
N ARG A 117 -13.20 -14.64 16.73
CA ARG A 117 -14.55 -15.08 16.36
C ARG A 117 -14.81 -14.84 14.88
N LEU A 118 -14.51 -13.65 14.37
CA LEU A 118 -14.66 -13.32 12.95
C LEU A 118 -13.86 -14.28 12.06
N ALA A 119 -12.59 -14.54 12.39
CA ALA A 119 -11.75 -15.47 11.64
C ALA A 119 -12.36 -16.89 11.59
N ARG A 120 -12.86 -17.41 12.72
CA ARG A 120 -13.56 -18.71 12.75
C ARG A 120 -14.86 -18.70 11.95
N THR A 121 -15.61 -17.61 11.96
CA THR A 121 -16.82 -17.50 11.13
C THR A 121 -16.47 -17.47 9.65
N ILE A 122 -15.39 -16.81 9.25
CA ILE A 122 -14.90 -16.80 7.87
C ILE A 122 -14.41 -18.21 7.47
N GLU A 123 -13.56 -18.83 8.30
CA GLU A 123 -13.05 -20.19 8.09
C GLU A 123 -14.17 -21.20 7.82
N ASN A 124 -15.25 -21.16 8.61
CA ASN A 124 -16.36 -22.10 8.48
C ASN A 124 -17.27 -21.85 7.27
N ARG A 125 -17.17 -20.68 6.61
CA ARG A 125 -18.14 -20.25 5.60
C ARG A 125 -17.55 -20.01 4.23
N PHE A 126 -16.23 -19.80 4.16
CA PHE A 126 -15.50 -19.49 2.93
C PHE A 126 -14.41 -20.53 2.70
N SER A 127 -14.27 -20.96 1.45
CA SER A 127 -13.15 -21.76 0.98
C SER A 127 -11.87 -20.93 0.84
N LEU A 128 -10.73 -21.60 0.60
CA LEU A 128 -9.44 -20.93 0.38
C LEU A 128 -9.46 -19.99 -0.83
N ASP A 129 -10.14 -20.38 -1.90
CA ASP A 129 -10.26 -19.58 -3.12
C ASP A 129 -11.14 -18.36 -2.89
N GLU A 130 -12.31 -18.55 -2.27
CA GLU A 130 -13.19 -17.44 -1.88
C GLU A 130 -12.47 -16.45 -0.94
N MET A 131 -11.72 -16.93 0.05
CA MET A 131 -10.90 -16.05 0.90
C MET A 131 -9.83 -15.27 0.12
N THR A 132 -9.35 -15.82 -0.99
CA THR A 132 -8.41 -15.14 -1.88
C THR A 132 -9.12 -14.05 -2.69
N ASN A 133 -10.34 -14.32 -3.16
CA ASN A 133 -11.18 -13.33 -3.82
C ASN A 133 -11.57 -12.19 -2.87
N LEU A 134 -11.94 -12.49 -1.62
CA LEU A 134 -12.17 -11.47 -0.58
C LEU A 134 -10.92 -10.60 -0.38
N ALA A 135 -9.73 -11.21 -0.33
CA ALA A 135 -8.47 -10.46 -0.19
C ALA A 135 -8.21 -9.57 -1.41
N PHE A 136 -8.48 -10.07 -2.61
CA PHE A 136 -8.33 -9.35 -3.87
C PHE A 136 -9.28 -8.14 -3.94
N GLU A 137 -10.57 -8.31 -3.64
CA GLU A 137 -11.56 -7.22 -3.65
C GLU A 137 -11.24 -6.12 -2.64
N LEU A 138 -10.55 -6.47 -1.56
CA LEU A 138 -10.10 -5.52 -0.53
C LEU A 138 -8.71 -4.93 -0.82
N GLY A 139 -8.08 -5.25 -1.96
CA GLY A 139 -6.73 -4.78 -2.32
C GLY A 139 -5.64 -5.26 -1.33
N MET A 140 -5.84 -6.42 -0.73
CA MET A 140 -4.92 -7.06 0.22
C MET A 140 -4.17 -8.25 -0.40
N ASP A 141 -4.19 -8.34 -1.73
CA ASP A 141 -3.45 -9.34 -2.50
C ASP A 141 -1.96 -9.35 -2.12
N GLY A 142 -1.38 -10.56 -2.09
CA GLY A 142 0.01 -10.78 -1.67
C GLY A 142 0.32 -10.57 -0.18
N SER A 143 -0.57 -9.97 0.60
CA SER A 143 -0.38 -9.76 2.05
C SER A 143 -1.03 -10.82 2.92
N VAL A 144 -2.05 -11.50 2.40
CA VAL A 144 -2.72 -12.61 3.07
C VAL A 144 -1.96 -13.90 2.82
N THR A 145 -1.60 -14.58 3.90
CA THR A 145 -0.76 -15.79 3.90
C THR A 145 -1.48 -16.96 4.56
N GLY A 146 -1.12 -18.18 4.19
CA GLY A 146 -1.62 -19.40 4.84
C GLY A 146 -2.14 -20.43 3.85
N ASP A 147 -1.70 -21.67 4.01
CA ASP A 147 -2.03 -22.79 3.12
C ASP A 147 -3.27 -23.57 3.61
N THR A 148 -3.78 -23.23 4.80
CA THR A 148 -4.98 -23.84 5.39
C THR A 148 -6.06 -22.80 5.60
N GLN A 149 -7.34 -23.22 5.61
CA GLN A 149 -8.47 -22.30 5.78
C GLN A 149 -8.36 -21.49 7.08
N ALA A 150 -8.00 -22.15 8.19
CA ALA A 150 -7.78 -21.51 9.47
C ALA A 150 -6.71 -20.41 9.41
N THR A 151 -5.53 -20.74 8.88
CA THR A 151 -4.39 -19.79 8.83
C THR A 151 -4.68 -18.63 7.90
N ARG A 152 -5.34 -18.89 6.78
CA ARG A 152 -5.75 -17.87 5.81
C ARG A 152 -6.81 -16.93 6.38
N ALA A 153 -7.84 -17.46 7.06
CA ALA A 153 -8.88 -16.64 7.68
C ALA A 153 -8.32 -15.72 8.78
N VAL A 154 -7.42 -16.23 9.61
CA VAL A 154 -6.72 -15.43 10.64
C VAL A 154 -5.84 -14.36 10.00
N SER A 155 -5.10 -14.70 8.94
CA SER A 155 -4.27 -13.75 8.21
C SER A 155 -5.11 -12.63 7.57
N LEU A 156 -6.20 -12.98 6.91
CA LEU A 156 -7.15 -12.04 6.30
C LEU A 156 -7.67 -11.00 7.30
N VAL A 157 -8.17 -11.46 8.46
CA VAL A 157 -8.70 -10.58 9.52
C VAL A 157 -7.60 -9.69 10.12
N ASN A 158 -6.40 -10.23 10.33
CA ASN A 158 -5.28 -9.47 10.88
C ASN A 158 -4.77 -8.39 9.92
N VAL A 159 -4.66 -8.71 8.63
CA VAL A 159 -4.28 -7.75 7.59
C VAL A 159 -5.36 -6.68 7.46
N ALA A 160 -6.64 -7.06 7.43
CA ALA A 160 -7.76 -6.12 7.42
C ALA A 160 -7.74 -5.19 8.63
N LYS A 161 -7.43 -5.69 9.84
CA LYS A 161 -7.26 -4.86 11.03
C LYS A 161 -6.14 -3.84 10.87
N ARG A 162 -4.94 -4.29 10.47
CA ARG A 162 -3.76 -3.43 10.33
C ARG A 162 -3.98 -2.32 9.31
N ARG A 163 -4.77 -2.59 8.27
CA ARG A 163 -5.11 -1.62 7.22
C ARG A 163 -6.39 -0.81 7.49
N GLY A 164 -7.08 -1.04 8.61
CA GLY A 164 -8.33 -0.35 8.94
C GLY A 164 -9.54 -0.79 8.10
N LEU A 165 -9.46 -1.92 7.40
CA LEU A 165 -10.48 -2.44 6.47
C LEU A 165 -11.46 -3.44 7.10
N LEU A 166 -11.48 -3.59 8.43
CA LEU A 166 -12.34 -4.58 9.10
C LEU A 166 -13.83 -4.38 8.82
N VAL A 167 -14.30 -3.13 8.82
CA VAL A 167 -15.70 -2.83 8.52
C VAL A 167 -16.04 -3.25 7.10
N ARG A 168 -15.16 -2.92 6.15
CA ARG A 168 -15.34 -3.27 4.74
C ARG A 168 -15.31 -4.79 4.50
N LEU A 169 -14.43 -5.51 5.19
CA LEU A 169 -14.40 -6.98 5.16
C LEU A 169 -15.72 -7.58 5.66
N ILE A 170 -16.27 -7.07 6.76
CA ILE A 170 -17.55 -7.54 7.31
C ILE A 170 -18.70 -7.26 6.34
N GLU A 171 -18.74 -6.07 5.72
CA GLU A 171 -19.74 -5.73 4.70
C GLU A 171 -19.69 -6.70 3.52
N LEU A 172 -18.49 -7.01 3.04
CA LEU A 172 -18.28 -7.91 1.91
C LEU A 172 -18.70 -9.35 2.25
N CYS A 173 -18.33 -9.83 3.45
CA CYS A 173 -18.80 -11.12 3.96
C CYS A 173 -20.34 -11.18 4.10
N ARG A 174 -20.99 -10.08 4.53
CA ARG A 174 -22.45 -10.00 4.63
C ARG A 174 -23.13 -9.98 3.26
N ALA A 175 -22.53 -9.31 2.28
CA ALA A 175 -23.04 -9.27 0.91
C ALA A 175 -23.02 -10.66 0.26
N GLU A 176 -21.93 -11.41 0.43
CA GLU A 176 -21.82 -12.76 -0.11
C GLU A 176 -22.62 -13.81 0.66
N ARG A 177 -22.76 -13.63 1.98
CA ARG A 177 -23.48 -14.55 2.88
C ARG A 177 -24.36 -13.77 3.87
N PRO A 178 -25.57 -13.34 3.44
CA PRO A 178 -26.47 -12.55 4.29
C PRO A 178 -26.90 -13.27 5.59
N ASN A 179 -26.90 -14.61 5.60
CA ASN A 179 -27.21 -15.44 6.77
C ASN A 179 -25.93 -16.01 7.47
N GLY A 180 -24.77 -15.39 7.25
CA GLY A 180 -23.47 -15.88 7.71
C GLY A 180 -23.18 -15.66 9.20
N GLY A 181 -23.90 -14.76 9.86
CA GLY A 181 -23.68 -14.40 11.27
C GLY A 181 -22.56 -13.37 11.49
N PHE A 182 -22.26 -12.56 10.47
CA PHE A 182 -21.27 -11.47 10.45
C PHE A 182 -21.86 -10.14 10.90
#